data_AF-A0A9X3S1L7-F1
#
_entry.id   AF-A0A9X3S1L7-F1
#
_cell.length_a   1.000
_cell.length_b   1.000
_cell.length_c   1.000
_cell.angle_alpha   90.00
_cell.angle_beta   90.00
_cell.angle_gamma   90.00
#
_symmetry.space_group_name_H-M   'P 1'
#
loop_
_entity.id
_entity.type
_entity.pdbx_description
1 polymer ?
#
loop_
_entity_poly.entity_id
_entity_poly.type
_entity_poly.pdbx_seq_one_letter_code
_entity_poly.pdbx_strand_id
1 'polypeptide(L)'
;MALVSVTDHAVERYLQRVRGALDPRLEITARVSKAFDAGQVSPGERGAILVRDLQRADLVFVCIEDKPRGELLVVTLWEEGEDAEVPKRFTDVLRGRR
;
A
#
# COMPACT_ATOMS: atom_id res chain seq x y z
N MET A 1 -8.39 14.01 -4.58
CA MET A 1 -7.57 14.00 -3.36
C MET A 1 -8.31 13.29 -2.24
N ALA A 2 -8.06 11.99 -2.10
CA ALA A 2 -8.52 11.22 -0.94
C ALA A 2 -7.68 11.58 0.30
N LEU A 3 -8.29 11.59 1.49
CA LEU A 3 -7.52 11.68 2.73
C LEU A 3 -6.88 10.30 2.98
N VAL A 4 -5.55 10.26 3.05
CA VAL A 4 -4.79 9.00 3.18
C VAL A 4 -4.21 8.88 4.59
N SER A 5 -4.51 7.76 5.23
CA SER A 5 -3.94 7.37 6.53
C SER A 5 -3.02 6.17 6.35
N VAL A 6 -1.93 6.11 7.10
CA VAL A 6 -0.89 5.09 6.94
C VAL A 6 -0.67 4.37 8.26
N THR A 7 -0.85 3.05 8.26
CA THR A 7 -0.60 2.21 9.43
C THR A 7 0.90 2.05 9.70
N ASP A 8 1.25 1.75 10.95
CA ASP A 8 2.62 1.44 11.36
C ASP A 8 3.17 0.24 10.58
N HIS A 9 2.33 -0.76 10.36
CA HIS A 9 2.69 -1.94 9.57
C HIS A 9 3.09 -1.58 8.13
N ALA A 10 2.35 -0.68 7.48
CA ALA A 10 2.71 -0.20 6.15
C ALA A 10 4.07 0.53 6.15
N VAL A 11 4.34 1.34 7.17
CA VAL A 11 5.63 2.03 7.33
C VAL A 11 6.79 1.03 7.47
N GLU A 12 6.64 0.04 8.33
CA GLU A 12 7.66 -1.00 8.53
C GLU A 12 7.96 -1.75 7.22
N ARG A 13 6.91 -2.13 6.48
CA ARG A 13 7.03 -2.82 5.19
C ARG A 13 7.64 -1.95 4.10
N TYR A 14 7.40 -0.64 4.15
CA TYR A 14 7.96 0.31 3.21
C TYR A 14 9.46 0.48 3.44
N LEU A 15 9.88 0.66 4.70
CA LEU A 15 11.29 0.77 5.06
C LEU A 15 12.12 -0.49 4.75
N GLN A 16 11.48 -1.67 4.72
CA GLN A 16 12.13 -2.91 4.28
C GLN A 16 12.53 -2.86 2.79
N ARG A 17 11.82 -2.08 1.95
CA ARG A 17 11.98 -2.06 0.48
C ARG A 17 12.56 -0.75 -0.06
N VAL A 18 12.33 0.34 0.67
CA VAL A 18 12.70 1.69 0.25
C VAL A 18 13.68 2.25 1.27
N ARG A 19 14.95 2.34 0.85
CA ARG A 19 16.01 2.96 1.65
C ARG A 19 15.97 4.47 1.52
N GLY A 20 16.34 5.18 2.58
CA GLY A 20 16.58 6.63 2.54
C GLY A 20 15.33 7.51 2.66
N ALA A 21 14.17 6.95 3.03
CA ALA A 21 12.97 7.73 3.33
C ALA A 21 13.18 8.57 4.60
N LEU A 22 13.07 9.90 4.48
CA LEU A 22 13.21 10.85 5.61
C LEU A 22 11.98 10.82 6.52
N ASP A 23 10.78 10.82 5.91
CA ASP A 23 9.50 10.60 6.60
C ASP A 23 8.68 9.61 5.76
N PRO A 24 8.72 8.31 6.12
CA PRO A 24 8.02 7.27 5.38
C PRO A 24 6.51 7.49 5.30
N ARG A 25 5.86 8.01 6.35
CA ARG A 25 4.40 8.21 6.33
C ARG A 25 4.04 9.29 5.33
N LEU A 26 4.73 10.41 5.39
CA LEU A 26 4.49 11.52 4.47
C LEU A 26 4.75 11.09 3.02
N GLU A 27 5.81 10.33 2.79
CA GLU A 27 6.15 9.82 1.47
C GLU A 27 5.10 8.84 0.93
N ILE A 28 4.66 7.86 1.74
CA ILE A 28 3.58 6.93 1.37
C ILE A 28 2.29 7.70 1.07
N THR A 29 1.89 8.62 1.95
CA THR A 29 0.70 9.46 1.77
C THR A 29 0.74 10.21 0.44
N ALA A 30 1.87 10.84 0.12
CA ALA A 30 2.03 11.60 -1.12
C ALA A 30 1.99 10.70 -2.36
N ARG A 31 2.65 9.54 -2.32
CA ARG A 31 2.69 8.55 -3.41
C ARG A 31 1.31 7.96 -3.69
N VAL A 32 0.63 7.47 -2.65
CA VAL A 32 -0.71 6.88 -2.75
C VAL A 32 -1.73 7.90 -3.21
N SER A 33 -1.72 9.12 -2.66
CA SER A 33 -2.66 10.18 -3.07
C SER A 33 -2.54 10.49 -4.57
N LYS A 34 -1.30 10.64 -5.07
CA LYS A 34 -1.05 10.92 -6.49
C LYS A 34 -1.47 9.76 -7.39
N ALA A 35 -1.14 8.52 -7.02
CA ALA A 35 -1.50 7.34 -7.79
C ALA A 35 -3.01 7.11 -7.83
N PHE A 36 -3.69 7.33 -6.70
CA PHE A 36 -5.15 7.22 -6.60
C PHE A 36 -5.85 8.27 -7.47
N ASP A 37 -5.43 9.54 -7.38
CA ASP A 37 -5.97 10.62 -8.20
C ASP A 37 -5.68 10.41 -9.71
N ALA A 38 -4.59 9.71 -10.05
CA ALA A 38 -4.26 9.29 -11.42
C ALA A 38 -5.00 8.02 -11.88
N GLY A 39 -5.90 7.46 -11.07
CA GLY A 39 -6.68 6.27 -11.40
C GLY A 39 -5.87 4.98 -11.48
N GLN A 40 -4.67 4.92 -10.89
CA GLN A 40 -3.86 3.69 -10.80
C GLN A 40 -4.38 2.76 -9.70
N VAL A 41 -5.67 2.45 -9.78
CA VAL A 41 -6.41 1.70 -8.78
C VAL A 41 -7.03 0.45 -9.38
N SER A 42 -7.02 -0.66 -8.64
CA SER A 42 -7.72 -1.88 -9.02
C SER A 42 -8.33 -2.57 -7.79
N PRO A 43 -9.43 -3.32 -7.96
CA PRO A 43 -9.98 -4.10 -6.85
C PRO A 43 -8.98 -5.16 -6.37
N GLY A 44 -8.84 -5.28 -5.06
CA GLY A 44 -8.09 -6.33 -4.37
C GLY A 44 -9.00 -7.33 -3.66
N GLU A 45 -8.40 -8.32 -3.00
CA GLU A 45 -9.16 -9.28 -2.20
C GLU A 45 -9.80 -8.61 -0.97
N ARG A 46 -10.91 -9.17 -0.49
CA ARG A 46 -11.60 -8.74 0.76
C ARG A 46 -11.95 -7.25 0.80
N GLY A 47 -12.26 -6.66 -0.36
CA GLY A 47 -12.65 -5.25 -0.46
C GLY A 47 -11.47 -4.27 -0.37
N ALA A 48 -10.24 -4.76 -0.49
CA ALA A 48 -9.08 -3.90 -0.61
C ALA A 48 -9.09 -3.13 -1.95
N ILE A 49 -8.47 -1.96 -1.94
CA ILE A 49 -8.13 -1.18 -3.14
C ILE A 49 -6.61 -1.28 -3.29
N LEU A 50 -6.17 -1.78 -4.45
CA LEU A 50 -4.77 -1.83 -4.80
C LEU A 50 -4.41 -0.55 -5.51
N VAL A 51 -3.37 0.14 -5.05
CA VAL A 51 -2.88 1.38 -5.65
C VAL A 51 -1.47 1.15 -6.14
N ARG A 52 -1.27 1.17 -7.46
CA ARG A 52 0.06 0.97 -8.07
C ARG A 52 0.84 2.28 -8.06
N ASP A 53 2.08 2.25 -7.56
CA ASP A 53 2.91 3.44 -7.46
C ASP A 53 3.30 3.98 -8.85
N LEU A 54 3.31 5.31 -8.99
CA LEU A 54 3.63 5.99 -10.25
C LEU A 54 5.14 6.02 -10.55
N GLN A 55 5.98 5.94 -9.52
CA GLN A 55 7.44 6.02 -9.64
C GLN A 55 8.08 4.62 -9.70
N ARG A 56 7.42 3.62 -9.11
CA ARG A 56 7.85 2.22 -9.01
C ARG A 56 6.67 1.31 -9.36
N ALA A 57 6.53 0.97 -10.65
CA ALA A 57 5.36 0.21 -11.13
C ALA A 57 5.26 -1.22 -10.53
N ASP A 58 6.37 -1.74 -10.01
CA ASP A 58 6.46 -2.97 -9.23
C ASP A 58 5.85 -2.83 -7.83
N LEU A 59 5.79 -1.63 -7.26
CA LEU A 59 5.29 -1.39 -5.91
C LEU A 59 3.77 -1.18 -5.90
N VAL A 60 3.06 -2.00 -5.11
CA VAL A 60 1.60 -1.93 -4.96
C VAL A 60 1.25 -1.70 -3.49
N PHE A 61 0.56 -0.60 -3.21
CA PHE A 61 0.00 -0.28 -1.91
C PHE A 61 -1.37 -0.93 -1.75
N VAL A 62 -1.61 -1.48 -0.57
CA VAL A 62 -2.88 -2.11 -0.20
C VAL A 62 -3.63 -1.16 0.69
N CYS A 63 -4.79 -0.76 0.22
CA CYS A 63 -5.63 0.18 0.92
C CYS A 63 -6.95 -0.45 1.31
N ILE A 64 -7.50 -0.01 2.44
CA ILE A 64 -8.88 -0.27 2.83
C ILE A 64 -9.58 1.07 2.93
N GLU A 65 -10.79 1.16 2.39
CA GLU A 65 -11.63 2.33 2.59
C GLU A 65 -12.17 2.34 4.04
N ASP A 66 -11.71 3.28 4.85
CA ASP A 66 -12.31 3.58 6.16
C ASP A 66 -13.56 4.43 5.92
N LYS A 67 -14.69 3.75 5.68
CA LYS A 67 -15.98 4.39 5.42
C LYS A 67 -16.43 5.37 6.52
N PRO A 68 -16.30 5.04 7.82
CA PRO A 68 -16.59 6.00 8.89
C PRO A 68 -15.84 7.33 8.77
N ARG A 69 -14.58 7.31 8.33
CA ARG A 69 -13.74 8.52 8.22
C ARG A 69 -13.68 9.11 6.81
N GLY A 70 -14.12 8.37 5.79
CA GLY A 70 -13.94 8.76 4.38
C GLY A 70 -12.47 8.74 3.96
N GLU A 71 -11.65 7.88 4.58
CA GLU A 71 -10.21 7.82 4.39
C GLU A 71 -9.78 6.57 3.62
N LEU A 72 -8.67 6.67 2.91
CA LEU A 72 -7.97 5.54 2.34
C LEU A 72 -6.86 5.10 3.30
N LEU A 73 -7.06 4.00 4.02
CA LEU A 73 -6.12 3.47 4.99
C LEU A 73 -5.13 2.51 4.32
N VAL A 74 -3.86 2.89 4.25
CA VAL A 74 -2.77 2.04 3.76
C VAL A 74 -2.39 1.03 4.84
N VAL A 75 -2.73 -0.23 4.60
CA VAL A 75 -2.54 -1.33 5.56
C VAL A 75 -1.25 -2.09 5.35
N THR A 76 -0.80 -2.23 4.10
CA THR A 76 0.47 -2.87 3.75
C THR A 76 0.84 -2.55 2.30
N LEU A 77 1.93 -3.14 1.80
CA LEU A 77 2.38 -3.06 0.42
C LEU A 77 3.20 -4.29 0.03
N TRP A 78 3.29 -4.56 -1.26
CA TRP A 78 4.15 -5.61 -1.82
C TRP A 78 4.78 -5.15 -3.13
N GLU A 79 5.75 -5.93 -3.59
CA GLU A 79 6.33 -5.79 -4.92
C GLU A 79 5.78 -6.90 -5.82
N GLU A 80 5.44 -6.54 -7.05
CA GLU A 80 5.10 -7.45 -8.15
C GLU A 80 6.36 -7.71 -8.99
N GLY A 81 6.60 -8.97 -9.38
CA GLY A 81 7.75 -9.38 -10.19
C GLY A 81 8.51 -10.57 -9.58
N GLU A 82 9.31 -11.25 -10.40
CA GLU A 82 10.12 -12.40 -9.94
C GLU A 82 11.28 -11.99 -9.01
N ASP A 83 11.68 -10.71 -9.08
CA ASP A 83 12.69 -10.09 -8.19
C ASP A 83 12.09 -9.41 -6.94
N ALA A 84 10.79 -9.61 -6.67
CA ALA A 84 10.15 -9.05 -5.49
C ALA A 84 10.83 -9.57 -4.21
N GLU A 85 11.29 -8.66 -3.33
CA GLU A 85 12.06 -9.00 -2.13
C GLU A 85 11.23 -9.86 -1.15
N VAL A 86 9.90 -9.87 -1.31
CA VAL A 86 9.00 -10.85 -0.69
C VAL A 86 7.86 -11.24 -1.66
N PRO A 87 7.83 -12.48 -2.15
CA PRO A 87 6.74 -12.99 -3.02
C PRO A 87 5.37 -13.01 -2.33
N LYS A 88 4.29 -12.75 -3.10
CA LYS A 88 2.86 -12.69 -2.67
C LYS A 88 2.41 -13.82 -1.72
N ARG A 89 3.02 -15.00 -1.80
CA ARG A 89 2.76 -16.14 -0.89
C ARG A 89 2.96 -15.82 0.61
N PHE A 90 3.73 -14.79 0.95
CA PHE A 90 3.98 -14.40 2.34
C PHE A 90 3.01 -13.32 2.86
N THR A 91 2.26 -12.65 1.98
CA THR A 91 1.16 -11.74 2.39
C THR A 91 -0.13 -12.48 2.75
N ASP A 92 -0.26 -13.75 2.34
CA ASP A 92 -1.40 -14.62 2.68
C ASP A 92 -1.47 -15.03 4.17
N VAL A 93 -0.48 -14.65 4.99
CA VAL A 93 -0.43 -14.99 6.42
C VAL A 93 -1.51 -14.28 7.24
N LEU A 94 -2.18 -13.25 6.69
CA LEU A 94 -3.40 -12.66 7.29
C LEU A 94 -4.67 -13.52 7.06
N ARG A 95 -4.56 -14.74 6.53
CA ARG A 95 -5.69 -15.66 6.31
C ARG A 95 -6.08 -16.49 7.56
N GLY A 96 -5.38 -16.38 8.68
CA GLY A 96 -5.63 -17.21 9.86
C GLY A 96 -5.95 -16.45 11.14
N ARG A 97 -7.21 -16.07 11.34
CA ARG A 97 -7.87 -16.06 12.66
C ARG A 97 -9.39 -16.08 12.45
N ARG A 98 -9.95 -17.28 12.55
CA ARG A 98 -11.33 -17.49 13.01
C ARG A 98 -11.41 -17.07 14.49
#